data_AF-A0A2E4HLY7-F1
#
_entry.id   AF-A0A2E4HLY7-F1
#
_cell.length_a   1.000
_cell.length_b   1.000
_cell.length_c   1.000
_cell.angle_alpha   90.00
_cell.angle_beta   90.00
_cell.angle_gamma   90.00
#
_symmetry.space_group_name_H-M   'P 1'
#
loop_
_entity.id
_entity.type
_entity.pdbx_description
1 polymer ?
#
loop_
_entity_poly.entity_id
_entity_poly.type
_entity_poly.pdbx_seq_one_letter_code
_entity_poly.pdbx_strand_id
1 'polypeptide(L)'
;MYQSHNQSGRVRVNKVREGYRNKRDITQNKKKKIHTLHPFFKVQDELFKDGFDYGEYCNYLQDKINNNKFYYRKLSEDNLNILKERYRNIIHRDNNQYNEIGNIKEINRKRRKQFREKKKTIIYEKKQELIIELFKEMKKASTIGVIKNTEGLSTDPEKWNNTKKTLFTGGRYLDTHDKGWTKIYRRIVSNGSYHLFNIHSLIELNNYIFNYYKI
;
A
#
# COMPACT_ATOMS: atom_id res chain seq x y z
N MET A 1 30.87 -27.17 -3.39
CA MET A 1 29.81 -27.34 -4.42
C MET A 1 28.84 -28.38 -3.89
N TYR A 2 27.61 -28.00 -3.51
CA TYR A 2 26.60 -28.95 -3.07
C TYR A 2 25.50 -29.03 -4.13
N GLN A 3 25.40 -30.18 -4.81
CA GLN A 3 24.34 -30.53 -5.75
C GLN A 3 23.09 -30.97 -4.96
N SER A 4 22.00 -30.21 -5.03
CA SER A 4 20.69 -30.65 -4.58
C SER A 4 20.07 -31.56 -5.63
N HIS A 5 19.92 -32.85 -5.31
CA HIS A 5 19.13 -33.80 -6.11
C HIS A 5 17.66 -33.36 -6.13
N ASN A 6 17.10 -33.17 -7.33
CA ASN A 6 15.69 -32.95 -7.55
C ASN A 6 14.91 -34.25 -7.27
N GLN A 7 14.34 -34.37 -6.07
CA GLN A 7 13.33 -35.40 -5.79
C GLN A 7 12.01 -35.02 -6.50
N SER A 8 11.78 -35.61 -7.67
CA SER A 8 10.49 -35.56 -8.38
C SER A 8 9.51 -36.57 -7.78
N GLY A 9 9.04 -36.31 -6.57
CA GLY A 9 7.90 -37.00 -5.97
C GLY A 9 6.63 -36.16 -6.14
N ARG A 10 5.60 -36.68 -6.81
CA ARG A 10 4.25 -36.09 -6.81
C ARG A 10 3.68 -36.16 -5.38
N VAL A 11 3.98 -35.15 -4.57
CA VAL A 11 3.29 -34.93 -3.29
C VAL A 11 1.94 -34.31 -3.60
N ARG A 12 0.84 -34.97 -3.20
CA ARG A 12 -0.48 -34.32 -3.17
C ARG A 12 -0.38 -33.15 -2.20
N VAL A 13 -0.34 -31.93 -2.74
CA VAL A 13 -0.32 -30.70 -1.95
C VAL A 13 -1.72 -30.50 -1.39
N ASN A 14 -1.95 -30.87 -0.13
CA ASN A 14 -3.10 -30.36 0.60
C ASN A 14 -3.01 -28.82 0.57
N LYS A 15 -4.09 -28.16 0.14
CA LYS A 15 -4.20 -26.69 0.10
C LYS A 15 -4.14 -26.17 1.55
N VAL A 16 -2.94 -25.96 2.08
CA VAL A 16 -2.76 -25.33 3.40
C VAL A 16 -3.09 -23.85 3.23
N ARG A 17 -4.32 -23.46 3.59
CA ARG A 17 -4.65 -22.05 3.82
C ARG A 17 -3.96 -21.62 5.11
N GLU A 18 -2.77 -21.03 5.00
CA GLU A 18 -2.16 -20.30 6.12
C GLU A 18 -3.07 -19.13 6.49
N GLY A 19 -3.90 -19.32 7.51
CA GLY A 19 -4.69 -18.25 8.09
C GLY A 19 -3.75 -17.25 8.74
N TYR A 20 -3.74 -16.01 8.24
CA TYR A 20 -3.14 -14.89 8.95
C TYR A 20 -3.64 -14.88 10.39
N ARG A 21 -2.74 -15.06 11.36
CA ARG A 21 -3.06 -15.01 12.79
C ARG A 21 -3.50 -13.58 13.14
N ASN A 22 -4.78 -13.29 12.99
CA ASN A 22 -5.37 -12.08 13.53
C ASN A 22 -5.20 -12.11 15.06
N LYS A 23 -4.71 -11.00 15.64
CA LYS A 23 -4.69 -10.80 17.10
C LYS A 23 -6.10 -11.10 17.62
N ARG A 24 -6.18 -11.94 18.67
CA ARG A 24 -7.45 -12.33 19.28
C ARG A 24 -8.07 -11.10 19.94
N ASP A 25 -8.99 -10.44 19.26
CA ASP A 25 -9.92 -9.54 19.91
C ASP A 25 -10.76 -10.38 20.89
N ILE A 26 -10.77 -9.97 22.16
CA ILE A 26 -11.62 -10.57 23.21
C ILE A 26 -13.07 -10.30 22.79
N THR A 27 -13.61 -11.23 22.01
CA THR A 27 -14.95 -11.14 21.46
C THR A 27 -15.88 -11.59 22.57
N GLN A 28 -16.67 -10.65 23.11
CA GLN A 28 -17.78 -11.00 23.97
C GLN A 28 -18.67 -12.00 23.22
N ASN A 29 -18.87 -13.19 23.80
CA ASN A 29 -19.73 -14.23 23.26
C ASN A 29 -21.19 -13.74 23.25
N LYS A 30 -21.57 -12.98 22.22
CA LYS A 30 -22.97 -12.72 21.92
C LYS A 30 -23.63 -14.07 21.70
N LYS A 31 -24.65 -14.40 22.50
CA LYS A 31 -25.47 -15.61 22.33
C LYS A 31 -25.93 -15.67 20.86
N LYS A 32 -25.34 -16.57 20.07
CA LYS A 32 -25.71 -16.74 18.66
C LYS A 32 -27.13 -17.29 18.63
N LYS A 33 -28.06 -16.58 17.98
CA LYS A 33 -29.35 -17.16 17.61
C LYS A 33 -29.04 -18.37 16.73
N ILE A 34 -29.30 -19.58 17.24
CA ILE A 34 -29.05 -20.82 16.49
C ILE A 34 -30.11 -20.87 15.39
N HIS A 35 -29.74 -20.45 14.19
CA HIS A 35 -30.56 -20.69 13.00
C HIS A 35 -30.55 -22.19 12.72
N THR A 36 -31.71 -22.75 12.40
CA THR A 36 -31.91 -24.17 12.03
C THR A 36 -30.95 -24.68 10.94
N LEU A 37 -30.37 -23.79 10.13
CA LEU A 37 -29.47 -24.09 9.02
C LEU A 37 -27.98 -24.08 9.38
N HIS A 38 -27.60 -23.57 10.55
CA HIS A 38 -26.19 -23.41 10.95
C HIS A 38 -25.37 -24.72 10.96
N PRO A 39 -25.93 -25.89 11.33
CA PRO A 39 -25.21 -27.17 11.22
C PRO A 39 -24.86 -27.53 9.76
N PHE A 40 -25.78 -27.30 8.82
CA PHE A 40 -25.56 -27.55 7.40
C PHE A 40 -24.52 -26.61 6.82
N PHE A 41 -24.46 -25.39 7.33
CA PHE A 41 -23.45 -24.44 6.91
C PHE A 41 -22.03 -24.87 7.27
N LYS A 42 -21.84 -25.51 8.44
CA LYS A 42 -20.55 -26.09 8.82
C LYS A 42 -20.17 -27.26 7.91
N VAL A 43 -21.12 -28.14 7.63
CA VAL A 43 -20.91 -29.29 6.72
C VAL A 43 -20.54 -28.81 5.32
N GLN A 44 -21.20 -27.76 4.82
CA GLN A 44 -20.81 -27.12 3.56
C GLN A 44 -19.37 -26.61 3.58
N ASP A 45 -18.95 -25.95 4.66
CA ASP A 45 -17.60 -25.42 4.78
C ASP A 45 -16.53 -26.54 4.87
N GLU A 46 -16.88 -27.71 5.41
CA GLU A 46 -16.02 -28.91 5.43
C GLU A 46 -15.94 -29.58 4.06
N LEU A 47 -17.08 -29.84 3.41
CA LEU A 47 -17.12 -30.42 2.06
C LEU A 47 -16.40 -29.54 1.04
N PHE A 48 -16.52 -28.23 1.18
CA PHE A 48 -15.78 -27.28 0.33
C PHE A 48 -14.26 -27.35 0.54
N LYS A 49 -13.80 -27.57 1.78
CA LYS A 49 -12.37 -27.77 2.06
C LYS A 49 -11.85 -29.09 1.49
N ASP A 50 -12.70 -30.11 1.47
CA ASP A 50 -12.40 -31.42 0.89
C ASP A 50 -12.42 -31.40 -0.65
N GLY A 51 -12.89 -30.30 -1.26
CA GLY A 51 -12.81 -30.04 -2.69
C GLY A 51 -14.05 -30.47 -3.48
N PHE A 52 -15.20 -30.64 -2.83
CA PHE A 52 -16.44 -31.05 -3.50
C PHE A 52 -16.92 -30.01 -4.51
N ASP A 53 -17.28 -30.47 -5.73
CA ASP A 53 -17.92 -29.62 -6.72
C ASP A 53 -19.42 -29.36 -6.39
N TYR A 54 -20.02 -28.35 -7.03
CA TYR A 54 -21.43 -28.03 -6.86
C TYR A 54 -22.34 -29.22 -7.18
N GLY A 55 -22.02 -29.99 -8.24
CA GLY A 55 -22.76 -31.20 -8.60
C GLY A 55 -22.66 -32.29 -7.53
N GLU A 56 -21.45 -32.54 -7.02
CA GLU A 56 -21.20 -33.51 -5.95
C GLU A 56 -21.91 -33.11 -4.65
N TYR A 57 -21.96 -31.81 -4.34
CA TYR A 57 -22.70 -31.28 -3.20
C TYR A 57 -24.21 -31.47 -3.36
N CYS A 58 -24.76 -31.24 -4.55
CA CYS A 58 -26.18 -31.49 -4.82
C CYS A 58 -26.54 -32.97 -4.66
N ASN A 59 -25.69 -33.87 -5.17
CA ASN A 59 -25.86 -35.31 -5.02
C ASN A 59 -25.73 -35.74 -3.55
N TYR A 60 -24.75 -35.18 -2.82
CA TYR A 60 -24.61 -35.38 -1.39
C TYR A 60 -25.88 -35.01 -0.63
N LEU A 61 -26.49 -33.85 -0.93
CA LEU A 61 -27.77 -33.47 -0.31
C LEU A 61 -28.89 -34.44 -0.65
N GLN A 62 -29.04 -34.82 -1.92
CA GLN A 62 -30.04 -35.77 -2.40
C GLN A 62 -29.91 -37.12 -1.67
N ASP A 63 -28.68 -37.63 -1.54
CA ASP A 63 -28.39 -38.89 -0.85
C ASP A 63 -28.71 -38.82 0.64
N LYS A 64 -28.46 -37.70 1.31
CA LYS A 64 -28.80 -37.56 2.74
C LYS A 64 -30.31 -37.43 2.98
N ILE A 65 -31.05 -36.87 2.02
CA ILE A 65 -32.51 -36.82 2.03
C ILE A 65 -33.09 -38.21 1.79
N ASN A 66 -32.62 -38.91 0.74
CA ASN A 66 -33.08 -40.26 0.39
C ASN A 66 -32.81 -41.28 1.51
N ASN A 67 -31.67 -41.16 2.20
CA ASN A 67 -31.32 -41.98 3.35
C ASN A 67 -32.02 -41.58 4.66
N ASN A 68 -33.03 -40.69 4.60
CA ASN A 68 -33.87 -40.26 5.73
C ASN A 68 -33.06 -39.83 6.98
N LYS A 69 -31.90 -39.19 6.79
CA LYS A 69 -31.08 -38.76 7.93
C LYS A 69 -31.84 -37.73 8.77
N PHE A 70 -31.79 -37.91 10.09
CA PHE A 70 -32.57 -37.14 11.07
C PHE A 70 -32.56 -35.62 10.85
N TYR A 71 -31.40 -35.05 10.53
CA TYR A 71 -31.26 -33.61 10.28
C TYR A 71 -31.83 -33.17 8.92
N TYR A 72 -31.76 -34.01 7.88
CA TYR A 72 -32.15 -33.65 6.51
C TYR A 72 -33.64 -33.89 6.23
N ARG A 73 -34.30 -34.71 7.05
CA ARG A 73 -35.72 -35.07 6.92
C ARG A 73 -36.70 -33.90 7.09
N LYS A 74 -36.29 -32.84 7.80
CA LYS A 74 -37.13 -31.66 8.10
C LYS A 74 -36.76 -30.43 7.26
N LEU A 75 -35.94 -30.59 6.21
CA LEU A 75 -35.60 -29.48 5.32
C LEU A 75 -36.78 -29.21 4.37
N SER A 76 -37.27 -27.98 4.39
CA SER A 76 -38.17 -27.49 3.34
C SER A 76 -37.40 -27.28 2.03
N GLU A 77 -38.12 -27.25 0.92
CA GLU A 77 -37.56 -26.99 -0.40
C GLU A 77 -36.85 -25.61 -0.46
N ASP A 78 -37.41 -24.60 0.20
CA ASP A 78 -36.79 -23.27 0.33
C ASP A 78 -35.43 -23.33 1.06
N ASN A 79 -35.35 -24.13 2.12
CA ASN A 79 -34.11 -24.33 2.86
C ASN A 79 -33.04 -25.05 2.01
N LEU A 80 -33.45 -25.96 1.12
CA LEU A 80 -32.55 -26.62 0.18
C LEU A 80 -32.03 -25.65 -0.89
N ASN A 81 -32.88 -24.76 -1.39
CA ASN A 81 -32.48 -23.72 -2.34
C ASN A 81 -31.48 -22.76 -1.71
N ILE A 82 -31.71 -22.31 -0.47
CA ILE A 82 -30.76 -21.47 0.28
C ILE A 82 -29.40 -22.18 0.44
N LEU A 83 -29.40 -23.48 0.72
CA LEU A 83 -28.16 -24.26 0.84
C LEU A 83 -27.42 -24.36 -0.49
N LYS A 84 -28.12 -24.68 -1.58
CA LYS A 84 -27.54 -24.74 -2.93
C LYS A 84 -26.96 -23.38 -3.35
N GLU A 85 -27.71 -22.30 -3.18
CA GLU A 85 -27.24 -20.94 -3.50
C GLU A 85 -26.02 -20.54 -2.67
N ARG A 86 -26.02 -20.83 -1.35
CA ARG A 86 -24.85 -20.57 -0.51
C ARG A 86 -23.61 -21.29 -1.01
N TYR A 87 -23.72 -22.57 -1.35
CA TYR A 87 -22.58 -23.36 -1.84
C TYR A 87 -22.06 -22.83 -3.18
N ARG A 88 -22.97 -22.50 -4.10
CA ARG A 88 -22.63 -21.85 -5.37
C ARG A 88 -21.90 -20.53 -5.16
N ASN A 89 -22.35 -19.71 -4.20
CA ASN A 89 -21.70 -18.45 -3.85
C ASN A 89 -20.32 -18.64 -3.23
N ILE A 90 -20.07 -19.73 -2.48
CA ILE A 90 -18.75 -20.06 -1.94
C ILE A 90 -17.76 -20.37 -3.07
N ILE A 91 -18.17 -21.19 -4.04
CA ILE A 91 -17.36 -21.53 -5.22
C ILE A 91 -17.06 -20.28 -6.05
N HIS A 92 -18.08 -19.48 -6.36
CA HIS A 92 -17.90 -18.23 -7.10
C HIS A 92 -16.96 -17.26 -6.40
N ARG A 93 -17.05 -17.14 -5.07
CA ARG A 93 -16.12 -16.31 -4.29
C ARG A 93 -14.69 -16.81 -4.35
N ASP A 94 -14.44 -18.12 -4.25
CA ASP A 94 -13.07 -18.66 -4.34
C ASP A 94 -12.48 -18.43 -5.75
N ASN A 95 -13.28 -18.62 -6.79
CA ASN A 95 -12.88 -18.36 -8.17
C ASN A 95 -12.58 -16.87 -8.42
N ASN A 96 -13.39 -15.97 -7.88
CA ASN A 96 -13.22 -14.53 -8.04
C ASN A 96 -12.14 -13.94 -7.12
N GLN A 97 -11.82 -14.59 -6.00
CA GLN A 97 -10.87 -14.07 -5.01
C GLN A 97 -9.48 -13.83 -5.62
N TYR A 98 -9.00 -14.71 -6.50
CA TYR A 98 -7.70 -14.53 -7.15
C TYR A 98 -7.69 -13.35 -8.14
N ASN A 99 -8.78 -13.17 -8.88
CA ASN A 99 -8.94 -12.06 -9.82
C ASN A 99 -9.05 -10.71 -9.08
N GLU A 100 -9.84 -10.67 -8.00
CA GLU A 100 -9.99 -9.48 -7.16
C GLU A 100 -8.67 -9.10 -6.47
N ILE A 101 -7.95 -10.06 -5.91
CA ILE A 101 -6.63 -9.81 -5.29
C ILE A 101 -5.63 -9.31 -6.33
N GLY A 102 -5.63 -9.89 -7.54
CA GLY A 102 -4.79 -9.45 -8.65
C GLY A 102 -5.08 -7.99 -9.03
N ASN A 103 -6.36 -7.68 -9.26
CA ASN A 103 -6.82 -6.35 -9.63
C ASN A 103 -6.50 -5.30 -8.56
N ILE A 104 -6.74 -5.61 -7.28
CA ILE A 104 -6.41 -4.71 -6.16
C ILE A 104 -4.91 -4.46 -6.09
N LYS A 105 -4.08 -5.50 -6.25
CA LYS A 105 -2.61 -5.35 -6.27
C LYS A 105 -2.15 -4.46 -7.41
N GLU A 106 -2.73 -4.61 -8.60
CA GLU A 106 -2.40 -3.80 -9.77
C GLU A 106 -2.80 -2.33 -9.57
N ILE A 107 -4.03 -2.07 -9.12
CA ILE A 107 -4.51 -0.71 -8.81
C ILE A 107 -3.60 -0.06 -7.75
N ASN A 108 -3.25 -0.78 -6.70
CA ASN A 108 -2.36 -0.27 -5.65
C ASN A 108 -0.93 -0.04 -6.15
N ARG A 109 -0.45 -0.81 -7.14
CA ARG A 109 0.85 -0.55 -7.78
C ARG A 109 0.80 0.73 -8.62
N LYS A 110 -0.26 0.93 -9.42
CA LYS A 110 -0.49 2.15 -10.21
C LYS A 110 -0.56 3.38 -9.32
N ARG A 111 -1.38 3.35 -8.25
CA ARG A 111 -1.50 4.44 -7.27
C ARG A 111 -0.17 4.79 -6.60
N ARG A 112 0.62 3.78 -6.20
CA ARG A 112 1.96 4.00 -5.62
C ARG A 112 2.94 4.64 -6.61
N LYS A 113 2.91 4.23 -7.88
CA LYS A 113 3.75 4.82 -8.94
C LYS A 113 3.38 6.29 -9.15
N GLN A 114 2.08 6.57 -9.32
CA GLN A 114 1.56 7.93 -9.48
C GLN A 114 1.94 8.83 -8.30
N PHE A 115 1.81 8.34 -7.06
CA PHE A 115 2.20 9.11 -5.88
C PHE A 115 3.70 9.42 -5.85
N ARG A 116 4.58 8.48 -6.25
CA ARG A 116 6.03 8.71 -6.30
C ARG A 116 6.40 9.75 -7.35
N GLU A 117 5.79 9.70 -8.52
CA GLU A 117 6.00 10.69 -9.59
C GLU A 117 5.55 12.07 -9.14
N LYS A 118 4.33 12.18 -8.59
CA LYS A 118 3.79 13.41 -8.00
C LYS A 118 4.65 13.98 -6.88
N LYS A 119 5.16 13.11 -5.99
CA LYS A 119 6.08 13.54 -4.93
C LYS A 119 7.38 14.08 -5.51
N LYS A 120 7.91 13.45 -6.56
CA LYS A 120 9.13 13.90 -7.25
C LYS A 120 8.93 15.28 -7.86
N THR A 121 7.81 15.53 -8.54
CA THR A 121 7.52 16.82 -9.20
C THR A 121 7.39 17.96 -8.18
N ILE A 122 6.60 17.81 -7.12
CA ILE A 122 6.47 18.85 -6.08
C ILE A 122 7.82 19.14 -5.42
N ILE A 123 8.60 18.11 -5.09
CA ILE A 123 9.92 18.32 -4.48
C ILE A 123 10.84 19.06 -5.45
N TYR A 124 10.81 18.73 -6.73
CA TYR A 124 11.60 19.39 -7.76
C TYR A 124 11.23 20.86 -7.90
N GLU A 125 9.94 21.16 -8.06
CA GLU A 125 9.41 22.52 -8.16
C GLU A 125 9.77 23.34 -6.92
N LYS A 126 9.58 22.78 -5.72
CA LYS A 126 9.90 23.49 -4.48
C LYS A 126 11.39 23.74 -4.32
N LYS A 127 12.25 22.82 -4.74
CA LYS A 127 13.70 23.06 -4.77
C LYS A 127 14.06 24.18 -5.74
N GLN A 128 13.47 24.19 -6.92
CA GLN A 128 13.71 25.22 -7.92
C GLN A 128 13.28 26.60 -7.41
N GLU A 129 12.10 26.70 -6.77
CA GLU A 129 11.63 27.92 -6.09
C GLU A 129 12.63 28.41 -5.05
N LEU A 130 13.10 27.53 -4.16
CA LEU A 130 14.06 27.88 -3.12
C LEU A 130 15.42 28.29 -3.70
N ILE A 131 15.87 27.70 -4.82
CA ILE A 131 17.11 28.11 -5.50
C ILE A 131 16.95 29.53 -6.06
N ILE A 132 15.80 29.83 -6.67
CA ILE A 132 15.51 31.18 -7.17
C ILE A 132 15.46 32.19 -6.01
N GLU A 133 14.80 31.83 -4.91
CA GLU A 133 14.74 32.64 -3.69
C GLU A 133 16.14 32.87 -3.10
N LEU A 134 16.98 31.83 -3.08
CA LEU A 134 18.37 31.92 -2.65
C LEU A 134 19.15 32.92 -3.49
N PHE A 135 19.04 32.86 -4.83
CA PHE A 135 19.74 33.80 -5.71
C PHE A 135 19.28 35.25 -5.51
N LYS A 136 17.98 35.46 -5.26
CA LYS A 136 17.45 36.79 -4.93
C LYS A 136 18.03 37.33 -3.62
N GLU A 137 18.15 36.50 -2.59
CA GLU A 137 18.72 36.91 -1.31
C GLU A 137 20.25 37.05 -1.36
N MET A 138 20.96 36.23 -2.15
CA MET A 138 22.40 36.37 -2.39
C MET A 138 22.73 37.68 -3.12
N LYS A 139 21.89 38.12 -4.07
CA LYS A 139 22.04 39.44 -4.73
C LYS A 139 21.99 40.61 -3.75
N LYS A 140 21.26 40.48 -2.64
CA LYS A 140 21.12 41.51 -1.60
C LYS A 140 22.19 41.43 -0.51
N ALA A 141 22.94 40.33 -0.44
CA ALA A 141 23.92 40.11 0.61
C ALA A 141 25.10 41.07 0.49
N SER A 142 25.55 41.61 1.63
CA SER A 142 26.70 42.51 1.71
C SER A 142 28.03 41.76 1.85
N THR A 143 28.01 40.45 2.09
CA THR A 143 29.20 39.64 2.37
C THR A 143 30.17 39.48 1.22
N ILE A 144 31.44 39.37 1.59
CA ILE A 144 32.57 39.08 0.71
C ILE A 144 32.66 37.55 0.56
N GLY A 145 32.69 37.05 -0.67
CA GLY A 145 32.80 35.61 -0.98
C GLY A 145 31.49 34.93 -1.39
N VAL A 146 30.37 35.67 -1.44
CA VAL A 146 29.11 35.21 -2.02
C VAL A 146 29.00 35.76 -3.44
N ILE A 147 28.71 34.89 -4.42
CA ILE A 147 28.48 35.37 -5.79
C ILE A 147 27.20 36.20 -5.85
N LYS A 148 27.34 37.48 -6.21
CA LYS A 148 26.23 38.42 -6.43
C LYS A 148 25.65 38.31 -7.84
N ASN A 149 26.48 37.95 -8.83
CA ASN A 149 26.00 37.76 -10.20
C ASN A 149 25.57 36.31 -10.43
N THR A 150 24.28 36.03 -10.21
CA THR A 150 23.70 34.69 -10.34
C THR A 150 23.09 34.42 -11.72
N GLU A 151 23.24 35.33 -12.70
CA GLU A 151 22.53 35.25 -13.99
C GLU A 151 23.00 34.11 -14.90
N GLY A 152 24.24 33.63 -14.71
CA GLY A 152 24.78 32.45 -15.39
C GLY A 152 24.57 31.12 -14.65
N LEU A 153 23.93 31.13 -13.47
CA LEU A 153 23.79 29.94 -12.64
C LEU A 153 22.51 29.17 -12.97
N SER A 154 22.62 27.85 -13.05
CA SER A 154 21.47 26.98 -13.29
C SER A 154 20.53 26.95 -12.08
N THR A 155 19.25 27.15 -12.33
CA THR A 155 18.16 26.99 -11.34
C THR A 155 17.68 25.53 -11.24
N ASP A 156 18.24 24.64 -12.05
CA ASP A 156 17.88 23.23 -12.10
C ASP A 156 18.35 22.49 -10.81
N PRO A 157 17.42 21.91 -10.03
CA PRO A 157 17.74 21.09 -8.86
C PRO A 157 18.70 19.92 -9.13
N GLU A 158 18.70 19.32 -10.34
CA GLU A 158 19.60 18.21 -10.67
C GLU A 158 21.06 18.68 -10.81
N LYS A 159 21.25 19.91 -11.30
CA LYS A 159 22.57 20.54 -11.45
C LYS A 159 23.06 21.24 -10.18
N TRP A 160 22.25 21.23 -9.10
CA TRP A 160 22.54 21.88 -7.83
C TRP A 160 23.92 21.54 -7.25
N ASN A 161 24.38 20.30 -7.40
CA ASN A 161 25.69 19.88 -6.90
C ASN A 161 26.87 20.60 -7.56
N ASN A 162 26.68 21.07 -8.80
CA ASN A 162 27.68 21.84 -9.52
C ASN A 162 27.50 23.32 -9.24
N THR A 163 26.26 23.83 -9.29
CA THR A 163 25.99 25.25 -8.99
C THR A 163 26.37 25.62 -7.56
N LYS A 164 26.17 24.74 -6.56
CA LYS A 164 26.56 25.03 -5.17
C LYS A 164 28.05 25.27 -4.99
N LYS A 165 28.91 24.66 -5.83
CA LYS A 165 30.37 24.81 -5.76
C LYS A 165 30.81 26.19 -6.22
N THR A 166 30.05 26.80 -7.13
CA THR A 166 30.35 28.13 -7.65
C THR A 166 29.81 29.23 -6.74
N LEU A 167 28.86 28.97 -5.83
CA LEU A 167 28.23 30.03 -5.03
C LEU A 167 29.17 30.76 -4.06
N PHE A 168 30.22 30.08 -3.61
CA PHE A 168 31.11 30.58 -2.57
C PHE A 168 32.55 30.63 -3.06
N THR A 169 33.17 31.80 -3.01
CA THR A 169 34.58 32.03 -3.34
C THR A 169 35.34 32.38 -2.06
N GLY A 170 36.17 31.46 -1.57
CA GLY A 170 37.03 31.67 -0.40
C GLY A 170 36.45 31.17 0.93
N GLY A 171 37.34 30.89 1.89
CA GLY A 171 37.06 30.06 3.06
C GLY A 171 36.46 30.71 4.31
N ARG A 172 36.37 32.05 4.41
CA ARG A 172 35.84 32.81 5.58
C ARG A 172 35.42 34.18 5.02
N TYR A 173 34.24 34.78 5.27
CA TYR A 173 33.49 34.99 6.49
C TYR A 173 31.98 34.97 6.19
N LEU A 174 31.22 34.11 6.85
CA LEU A 174 29.77 34.27 6.95
C LEU A 174 29.51 35.21 8.11
N ASP A 175 29.22 36.47 7.82
CA ASP A 175 28.84 37.42 8.86
C ASP A 175 27.60 36.92 9.60
N THR A 176 27.54 37.14 10.92
CA THR A 176 26.40 36.86 11.78
C THR A 176 25.09 37.52 11.32
N HIS A 177 25.20 38.48 10.39
CA HIS A 177 24.12 39.24 9.77
C HIS A 177 23.47 38.54 8.56
N ASP A 178 24.12 37.54 7.96
CA ASP A 178 23.65 36.85 6.75
C ASP A 178 22.64 35.73 7.03
N LYS A 179 21.63 36.02 7.86
CA LYS A 179 20.59 35.04 8.24
C LYS A 179 19.61 34.74 7.11
N GLY A 180 19.49 35.60 6.10
CA GLY A 180 18.53 35.47 5.01
C GLY A 180 18.82 34.29 4.10
N TRP A 181 19.86 34.40 3.28
CA TRP A 181 20.23 33.34 2.33
C TRP A 181 20.70 32.06 3.03
N THR A 182 21.32 32.14 4.22
CA THR A 182 21.79 30.95 4.95
C THR A 182 20.64 30.05 5.42
N LYS A 183 19.48 30.61 5.80
CA LYS A 183 18.28 29.83 6.14
C LYS A 183 17.77 29.05 4.93
N ILE A 184 17.72 29.70 3.77
CA ILE A 184 17.27 29.06 2.52
C ILE A 184 18.26 27.98 2.10
N TYR A 185 19.56 28.28 2.11
CA TYR A 185 20.61 27.34 1.77
C TYR A 185 20.58 26.08 2.66
N ARG A 186 20.41 26.25 3.98
CA ARG A 186 20.28 25.12 4.92
C ARG A 186 19.09 24.21 4.59
N ARG A 187 17.97 24.77 4.13
CA ARG A 187 16.80 23.98 3.71
C ARG A 187 17.10 23.17 2.45
N ILE A 188 17.78 23.75 1.46
CA ILE A 188 18.12 23.08 0.20
C ILE A 188 19.13 21.95 0.42
N VAL A 189 20.13 22.15 1.27
CA VAL A 189 21.20 21.19 1.55
C VAL A 189 20.79 20.11 2.55
N SER A 190 19.70 20.31 3.30
CA SER A 190 19.24 19.34 4.28
C SER A 190 18.93 17.97 3.65
N ASN A 191 19.29 16.90 4.37
CA ASN A 191 19.08 15.52 3.93
C ASN A 191 17.58 15.16 3.80
N GLY A 192 16.72 15.82 4.57
CA GLY A 192 15.28 15.54 4.59
C GLY A 192 14.51 16.40 3.59
N SER A 193 13.80 15.78 2.64
CA SER A 193 12.96 16.52 1.68
C SER A 193 11.82 17.32 2.32
N TYR A 194 11.42 16.98 3.55
CA TYR A 194 10.39 17.68 4.31
C TYR A 194 10.85 19.07 4.80
N HIS A 195 12.17 19.28 4.97
CA HIS A 195 12.72 20.58 5.35
C HIS A 195 12.56 21.65 4.27
N LEU A 196 12.41 21.25 3.00
CA LEU A 196 12.10 22.16 1.89
C LEU A 196 10.75 22.87 2.08
N PHE A 197 9.83 22.23 2.81
CA PHE A 197 8.47 22.70 3.04
C PHE A 197 8.26 23.27 4.46
N ASN A 198 9.33 23.39 5.27
CA ASN A 198 9.24 23.71 6.70
C ASN A 198 8.39 22.74 7.51
N ILE A 199 8.40 21.47 7.12
CA ILE A 199 7.67 20.40 7.80
C ILE A 199 8.63 19.67 8.75
N HIS A 200 8.12 19.03 9.80
CA HIS A 200 8.93 18.34 10.81
C HIS A 200 9.07 16.84 10.55
N SER A 201 8.20 16.24 9.73
CA SER A 201 8.22 14.80 9.45
C SER A 201 7.95 14.43 7.99
N LEU A 202 8.40 13.23 7.61
CA LEU A 202 8.09 12.64 6.31
C LEU A 202 6.59 12.29 6.18
N ILE A 203 5.92 11.99 7.30
CA ILE A 203 4.49 11.66 7.34
C ILE A 203 3.66 12.88 6.96
N GLU A 204 3.95 14.03 7.58
CA GLU A 204 3.31 15.30 7.26
C GLU A 204 3.59 15.73 5.81
N LEU A 205 4.80 15.52 5.30
CA LEU A 205 5.09 15.79 3.89
C LEU A 205 4.22 14.94 2.96
N ASN A 206 4.05 13.65 3.27
CA ASN A 206 3.18 12.79 2.47
C ASN A 206 1.72 13.27 2.57
N ASN A 207 1.24 13.66 3.74
CA ASN A 207 -0.11 14.22 3.92
C ASN A 207 -0.28 15.53 3.14
N TYR A 208 0.73 16.40 3.13
CA TYR A 208 0.74 17.62 2.34
C TYR A 208 0.62 17.31 0.85
N ILE A 209 1.41 16.36 0.33
CA ILE A 209 1.34 15.92 -1.06
C ILE A 209 -0.04 15.32 -1.39
N PHE A 210 -0.62 14.53 -0.47
CA PHE A 210 -1.95 13.98 -0.66
C PHE A 210 -3.03 15.07 -0.72
N ASN A 211 -2.96 16.10 0.14
CA ASN A 211 -3.91 17.20 0.16
C ASN A 211 -3.72 18.17 -1.02
N TYR A 212 -2.49 18.41 -1.45
CA TYR A 212 -2.18 19.26 -2.61
C TYR A 212 -2.80 18.72 -3.91
N TYR A 213 -2.98 17.40 -4.01
CA TYR A 213 -3.61 16.73 -5.16
C TYR A 213 -5.03 16.22 -4.88
N LYS A 214 -5.71 16.67 -3.83
CA LYS A 214 -7.13 16.38 -3.66
C LYS A 214 -7.92 17.10 -4.77
N ILE A 215 -8.39 16.30 -5.73
CA ILE A 215 -9.69 16.47 -6.38
C ILE A 215 -10.76 16.18 -5.32
#